data_AF-A0A067BBT5-F1
#
_entry.id   AF-A0A067BBT5-F1
#
_cell.length_a   1.000
_cell.length_b   1.000
_cell.length_c   1.000
_cell.angle_alpha   90.00
_cell.angle_beta   90.00
_cell.angle_gamma   90.00
#
_symmetry.space_group_name_H-M   'P 1'
#
loop_
_entity.id
_entity.type
_entity.pdbx_description
1 polymer ?
#
loop_
_entity_poly.entity_id
_entity_poly.type
_entity_poly.pdbx_seq_one_letter_code
_entity_poly.pdbx_strand_id
1 'polypeptide(L)'
;IQRHSSKFHLGVFELHTTVCRVAPITLTSVAEASWQVMRGAVSVKHLDQEAKRLEDVDANTSYVTGWRNHPMGKYQRRVLCKRYYNNSGADATRCVMVCRSLEQDELYPYDAASEATNEVSWLVLEAEPCGGTRVKYFQRIRPSTWKVEGPPSDYWVDTLSKHSKMIGNAIHDFIDQYGRAQLQAAV
;
A
#
# COMPACT_ATOMS: atom_id res chain seq x y z
N ILE A 1 15.11 -1.29 -6.28
CA ILE A 1 15.43 -0.11 -5.43
C ILE A 1 14.32 0.05 -4.40
N GLN A 2 14.65 0.11 -3.12
CA GLN A 2 13.72 0.48 -2.06
C GLN A 2 14.41 1.50 -1.16
N ARG A 3 13.76 2.63 -0.92
CA ARG A 3 14.26 3.72 -0.10
C ARG A 3 13.19 4.14 0.90
N HIS A 4 13.61 4.35 2.13
CA HIS A 4 12.81 4.96 3.17
C HIS A 4 13.43 6.31 3.51
N SER A 5 12.59 7.32 3.63
CA SER A 5 13.01 8.64 4.11
C SER A 5 12.00 9.14 5.12
N SER A 6 12.51 9.58 6.26
CA SER A 6 11.74 10.25 7.29
C SER A 6 11.76 11.75 7.04
N LYS A 7 10.61 12.40 7.14
CA LYS A 7 10.52 13.87 7.15
C LYS A 7 9.92 14.33 8.46
N PHE A 8 10.52 15.33 9.06
CA PHE A 8 9.98 16.02 10.22
C PHE A 8 9.75 17.48 9.83
N HIS A 9 8.49 17.91 9.85
CA HIS A 9 8.13 19.28 9.48
C HIS A 9 6.95 19.76 10.33
N LEU A 10 7.08 20.95 10.92
CA LEU A 10 6.06 21.56 11.78
C LEU A 10 5.55 20.63 12.91
N GLY A 11 6.46 19.83 13.51
CA GLY A 11 6.12 18.89 14.59
C GLY A 11 5.48 17.58 14.11
N VAL A 12 5.31 17.40 12.80
CA VAL A 12 4.73 16.19 12.19
C VAL A 12 5.82 15.30 11.64
N PHE A 13 5.82 14.04 12.07
CA PHE A 13 6.66 12.99 11.50
C PHE A 13 5.92 12.29 10.35
N GLU A 14 6.56 12.24 9.17
CA GLU A 14 6.08 11.50 8.01
C GLU A 14 7.10 10.45 7.60
N LEU A 15 6.63 9.22 7.39
CA LEU A 15 7.42 8.15 6.79
C LEU A 15 7.11 8.06 5.29
N HIS A 16 8.13 8.22 4.46
CA HIS A 16 8.03 8.07 3.02
C HIS A 16 8.71 6.77 2.59
N THR A 17 8.03 5.96 1.80
CA THR A 17 8.55 4.73 1.22
C THR A 17 8.47 4.80 -0.29
N THR A 18 9.60 4.60 -0.95
CA THR A 18 9.69 4.54 -2.42
C THR A 18 10.27 3.20 -2.83
N VAL A 19 9.56 2.48 -3.70
CA VAL A 19 10.01 1.23 -4.30
C VAL A 19 10.00 1.35 -5.82
N CYS A 20 11.02 0.81 -6.47
CA CYS A 20 11.07 0.63 -7.91
C CYS A 20 11.70 -0.74 -8.19
N ARG A 21 10.96 -1.63 -8.84
CA ARG A 21 11.42 -2.95 -9.26
C ARG A 21 10.82 -3.33 -10.61
N VAL A 22 11.32 -4.41 -11.19
CA VAL A 22 10.68 -5.09 -12.32
C VAL A 22 10.23 -6.47 -11.80
N ALA A 23 8.96 -6.80 -11.98
CA ALA A 23 8.43 -8.13 -11.71
C ALA A 23 8.42 -8.93 -13.03
N PRO A 24 8.87 -10.20 -13.04
CA PRO A 24 8.97 -11.01 -14.26
C PRO A 24 7.62 -11.61 -14.69
N ILE A 25 6.51 -10.92 -14.43
CA ILE A 25 5.15 -11.37 -14.73
C ILE A 25 4.35 -10.23 -15.38
N THR A 26 3.26 -10.57 -16.08
CA THR A 26 2.47 -9.64 -16.90
C THR A 26 1.80 -8.53 -16.08
N LEU A 27 1.48 -7.41 -16.73
CA LEU A 27 0.82 -6.27 -16.10
C LEU A 27 -0.49 -6.68 -15.42
N THR A 28 -1.29 -7.51 -16.08
CA THR A 28 -2.57 -8.01 -15.56
C THR A 28 -2.38 -8.74 -14.24
N SER A 29 -1.40 -9.66 -14.17
CA SER A 29 -1.12 -10.42 -12.96
C SER A 29 -0.59 -9.54 -11.82
N VAL A 30 0.33 -8.60 -12.11
CA VAL A 30 0.81 -7.66 -11.08
C VAL A 30 -0.30 -6.74 -10.61
N ALA A 31 -1.14 -6.24 -11.52
CA ALA A 31 -2.23 -5.34 -11.20
C ALA A 31 -3.27 -6.03 -10.32
N GLU A 32 -3.65 -7.27 -10.62
CA GLU A 32 -4.61 -7.97 -9.79
C GLU A 32 -4.02 -8.33 -8.42
N ALA A 33 -2.82 -8.91 -8.37
CA ALA A 33 -2.17 -9.22 -7.10
C ALA A 33 -1.98 -7.96 -6.23
N SER A 34 -1.54 -6.85 -6.83
CA SER A 34 -1.36 -5.60 -6.11
C SER A 34 -2.70 -5.02 -5.64
N TRP A 35 -3.76 -5.15 -6.43
CA TRP A 35 -5.09 -4.71 -6.03
C TRP A 35 -5.56 -5.42 -4.77
N GLN A 36 -5.40 -6.75 -4.72
CA GLN A 36 -5.73 -7.57 -3.55
C GLN A 36 -4.94 -7.17 -2.30
N VAL A 37 -3.63 -6.90 -2.45
CA VAL A 37 -2.77 -6.46 -1.33
C VAL A 37 -3.16 -5.07 -0.85
N MET A 38 -3.34 -4.10 -1.74
CA MET A 38 -3.59 -2.70 -1.39
C MET A 38 -4.91 -2.50 -0.66
N ARG A 39 -5.92 -3.32 -0.99
CA ARG A 39 -7.22 -3.33 -0.32
C ARG A 39 -7.26 -4.18 0.96
N GLY A 40 -6.18 -4.89 1.29
CA GLY A 40 -6.13 -5.81 2.43
C GLY A 40 -7.07 -7.02 2.28
N ALA A 41 -7.39 -7.43 1.05
CA ALA A 41 -8.26 -8.60 0.78
C ALA A 41 -7.54 -9.93 1.00
N VAL A 42 -6.21 -9.91 1.05
CA VAL A 42 -5.37 -11.09 1.22
C VAL A 42 -4.51 -10.94 2.47
N SER A 43 -4.38 -12.05 3.20
CA SER A 43 -3.44 -12.13 4.31
C SER A 43 -2.03 -12.31 3.77
N VAL A 44 -1.26 -11.21 3.72
CA VAL A 44 0.18 -11.27 3.43
C VAL A 44 0.93 -11.46 4.74
N LYS A 45 1.85 -12.43 4.78
CA LYS A 45 2.66 -12.69 5.97
C LYS A 45 3.35 -11.41 6.44
N HIS A 46 3.25 -11.10 7.73
CA HIS A 46 3.80 -9.88 8.36
C HIS A 46 3.14 -8.55 7.94
N LEU A 47 2.19 -8.55 7.01
CA LEU A 47 1.36 -7.37 6.72
C LEU A 47 0.20 -7.35 7.70
N ASP A 48 0.43 -6.72 8.83
CA ASP A 48 -0.54 -6.67 9.92
C ASP A 48 -1.54 -5.50 9.72
N GLN A 49 -2.30 -5.62 8.63
CA GLN A 49 -3.45 -4.78 8.32
C GLN A 49 -4.71 -5.58 8.66
N GLU A 50 -5.29 -5.32 9.82
CA GLU A 50 -6.58 -5.89 10.20
C GLU A 50 -7.67 -5.14 9.42
N ALA A 51 -7.96 -5.58 8.19
CA ALA A 51 -9.13 -5.11 7.46
C ALA A 51 -10.38 -5.60 8.20
N LYS A 52 -11.02 -4.70 8.94
CA LYS A 52 -12.31 -4.98 9.60
C LYS A 52 -13.44 -5.05 8.56
N ARG A 53 -13.30 -4.29 7.47
CA ARG A 53 -14.28 -4.19 6.40
C ARG A 53 -13.62 -3.80 5.10
N LEU A 54 -14.15 -4.35 4.03
CA LEU A 54 -13.73 -4.10 2.66
C LEU A 54 -14.98 -4.11 1.79
N GLU A 55 -15.27 -2.97 1.17
CA GLU A 55 -16.45 -2.76 0.35
C GLU A 55 -16.02 -2.31 -1.05
N ASP A 56 -16.50 -3.01 -2.07
CA ASP A 56 -16.30 -2.59 -3.46
C ASP A 56 -17.39 -1.60 -3.83
N VAL A 57 -16.99 -0.35 -4.08
CA VAL A 57 -17.88 0.71 -4.58
C VAL A 57 -18.18 0.46 -6.06
N ASP A 58 -17.16 0.04 -6.80
CA ASP A 58 -17.25 -0.40 -8.20
C ASP A 58 -16.08 -1.37 -8.53
N ALA A 59 -15.96 -1.79 -9.80
CA ALA A 59 -14.93 -2.74 -10.23
C ALA A 59 -13.47 -2.29 -10.03
N ASN A 60 -13.26 -0.99 -9.82
CA ASN A 60 -11.95 -0.34 -9.72
C ASN A 60 -11.83 0.56 -8.49
N THR A 61 -12.83 0.62 -7.63
CA THR A 61 -12.85 1.46 -6.42
C THR A 61 -13.29 0.63 -5.22
N SER A 62 -12.47 0.59 -4.18
CA SER A 62 -12.82 -0.07 -2.91
C SER A 62 -12.62 0.88 -1.74
N TYR A 63 -13.49 0.73 -0.74
CA TYR A 63 -13.38 1.36 0.55
C TYR A 63 -12.97 0.32 1.60
N VAL A 64 -12.01 0.68 2.46
CA VAL A 64 -11.43 -0.23 3.46
C VAL A 64 -11.47 0.43 4.83
N THR A 65 -11.94 -0.30 5.83
CA THR A 65 -11.83 0.09 7.24
C THR A 65 -11.07 -0.95 8.01
N GLY A 66 -10.35 -0.50 9.02
CA GLY A 66 -9.59 -1.42 9.85
C GLY A 66 -8.61 -0.74 10.76
N TRP A 67 -7.63 -1.54 11.16
CA TRP A 67 -6.49 -1.10 11.93
C TRP A 67 -5.21 -1.39 11.19
N ARG A 68 -4.25 -0.50 11.35
CA ARG A 68 -2.89 -0.69 10.89
C ARG A 68 -1.99 -0.86 12.10
N ASN A 69 -1.45 -2.07 12.26
CA ASN A 69 -0.42 -2.32 13.25
C ASN A 69 0.91 -1.89 12.64
N HIS A 70 1.60 -0.99 13.33
CA HIS A 70 2.85 -0.40 12.88
C HIS A 70 3.83 -0.39 14.07
N PRO A 71 5.16 -0.41 13.85
CA PRO A 71 6.12 -0.38 14.96
C PRO A 71 5.98 0.84 15.88
N MET A 72 5.25 1.86 15.43
CA MET A 72 5.00 3.09 16.17
C MET A 72 3.66 3.08 16.94
N GLY A 73 2.83 2.06 16.76
CA GLY A 73 1.51 1.99 17.38
C GLY A 73 0.47 1.32 16.49
N LYS A 74 -0.75 1.23 17.02
CA LYS A 74 -1.93 0.72 16.33
C LYS A 74 -2.83 1.89 15.97
N TYR A 75 -3.11 2.05 14.68
CA TYR A 75 -3.84 3.22 14.15
C TYR A 75 -5.12 2.80 13.45
N GLN A 76 -6.19 3.55 13.67
CA GLN A 76 -7.42 3.42 12.88
C GLN A 76 -7.17 3.84 11.43
N ARG A 77 -7.78 3.12 10.49
CA ARG A 77 -7.67 3.38 9.05
C ARG A 77 -9.07 3.39 8.41
N ARG A 78 -9.33 4.41 7.59
CA ARG A 78 -10.44 4.48 6.62
C ARG A 78 -9.85 4.94 5.30
N VAL A 79 -9.86 4.09 4.29
CA VAL A 79 -9.11 4.36 3.05
C VAL A 79 -9.94 4.02 1.83
N LEU A 80 -9.96 4.95 0.88
CA LEU A 80 -10.39 4.67 -0.48
C LEU A 80 -9.19 4.26 -1.31
N CYS A 81 -9.32 3.14 -2.02
CA CYS A 81 -8.39 2.67 -3.02
C CYS A 81 -9.07 2.71 -4.38
N LYS A 82 -8.38 3.24 -5.39
CA LYS A 82 -8.88 3.28 -6.76
C LYS A 82 -7.79 2.93 -7.75
N ARG A 83 -8.09 2.09 -8.74
CA ARG A 83 -7.19 1.74 -9.84
C ARG A 83 -7.66 2.34 -11.16
N TYR A 84 -6.70 2.74 -12.00
CA TYR A 84 -6.90 3.39 -13.28
C TYR A 84 -6.04 2.69 -14.32
N TYR A 85 -6.62 2.37 -15.47
CA TYR A 85 -5.87 1.84 -16.60
C TYR A 85 -5.80 2.90 -17.71
N ASN A 86 -4.71 2.91 -18.48
CA ASN A 86 -4.60 3.81 -19.62
C ASN A 86 -5.47 3.41 -20.81
N ASN A 87 -5.72 2.10 -20.98
CA ASN A 87 -6.64 1.51 -21.96
C ASN A 87 -7.50 0.46 -21.26
N SER A 88 -8.54 -0.03 -21.95
CA SER A 88 -9.39 -1.11 -21.46
C SER A 88 -8.83 -2.50 -21.78
N GLY A 89 -9.13 -3.47 -20.92
CA GLY A 89 -8.91 -4.89 -21.18
C GLY A 89 -7.44 -5.26 -21.43
N ALA A 90 -7.21 -6.10 -22.44
CA ALA A 90 -5.90 -6.67 -22.76
C ALA A 90 -4.90 -5.63 -23.32
N ASP A 91 -5.38 -4.48 -23.82
CA ASP A 91 -4.55 -3.44 -24.43
C ASP A 91 -3.97 -2.45 -23.40
N ALA A 92 -4.26 -2.66 -22.11
CA ALA A 92 -3.68 -1.87 -21.04
C ALA A 92 -2.17 -2.10 -20.98
N THR A 93 -1.40 -1.01 -21.03
CA THR A 93 0.06 -1.02 -20.85
C THR A 93 0.48 -0.32 -19.57
N ARG A 94 -0.46 0.32 -18.87
CA ARG A 94 -0.23 1.01 -17.60
C ARG A 94 -1.44 0.90 -16.68
N CYS A 95 -1.17 0.60 -15.41
CA CYS A 95 -2.13 0.66 -14.33
C CYS A 95 -1.61 1.58 -13.22
N VAL A 96 -2.43 2.49 -12.72
CA VAL A 96 -2.12 3.34 -11.57
C VAL A 96 -3.13 3.07 -10.47
N MET A 97 -2.66 2.77 -9.26
CA MET A 97 -3.51 2.65 -8.08
C MET A 97 -3.19 3.75 -7.10
N VAL A 98 -4.23 4.36 -6.55
CA VAL A 98 -4.13 5.40 -5.53
C VAL A 98 -4.94 4.95 -4.33
N CYS A 99 -4.31 4.93 -3.15
CA CYS A 99 -5.02 4.77 -1.90
C CYS A 99 -4.85 6.02 -1.04
N ARG A 100 -5.93 6.48 -0.40
CA ARG A 100 -5.91 7.66 0.45
C ARG A 100 -6.85 7.53 1.64
N SER A 101 -6.37 7.95 2.82
CA SER A 101 -7.20 8.06 4.01
C SER A 101 -8.33 9.06 3.84
N LEU A 102 -9.50 8.71 4.38
CA LEU A 102 -10.56 9.65 4.68
C LEU A 102 -10.25 10.38 5.97
N GLU A 103 -10.40 11.70 5.97
CA GLU A 103 -10.24 12.53 7.18
C GLU A 103 -11.50 12.50 8.04
N GLN A 104 -12.66 12.35 7.40
CA GLN A 104 -13.97 12.26 8.03
C GLN A 104 -14.77 11.14 7.36
N ASP A 105 -15.58 10.47 8.17
CA ASP A 105 -16.40 9.35 7.74
C ASP A 105 -17.67 9.34 8.58
N GLU A 106 -18.77 9.85 8.02
CA GLU A 106 -20.03 9.99 8.75
C GLU A 106 -20.68 8.63 9.03
N LEU A 107 -20.44 7.63 8.17
CA LEU A 107 -21.00 6.29 8.31
C LEU A 107 -20.21 5.44 9.31
N TYR A 108 -18.88 5.56 9.31
CA TYR A 108 -17.97 4.83 10.18
C TYR A 108 -16.94 5.75 10.83
N PRO A 109 -17.38 6.65 11.72
CA PRO A 109 -16.51 7.65 12.33
C PRO A 109 -15.35 7.00 13.07
N TYR A 110 -14.23 7.73 13.11
CA TYR A 110 -13.09 7.38 13.93
C TYR A 110 -13.46 7.47 15.41
N ASP A 111 -13.00 6.51 16.21
CA ASP A 111 -13.03 6.63 17.65
C ASP A 111 -12.06 7.74 18.11
N ALA A 112 -12.57 8.74 18.82
CA ALA A 112 -11.78 9.88 19.29
C ALA A 112 -10.73 9.50 20.35
N ALA A 113 -10.88 8.35 21.02
CA ALA A 113 -9.90 7.86 22.00
C ALA A 113 -8.68 7.19 21.33
N SER A 114 -8.74 6.95 20.01
CA SER A 114 -7.75 6.17 19.29
C SER A 114 -7.15 6.97 18.12
N GLU A 115 -5.83 6.92 17.98
CA GLU A 115 -5.13 7.58 16.87
C GLU A 115 -5.54 7.03 15.50
N ALA A 116 -5.63 7.89 14.50
CA ALA A 116 -5.89 7.51 13.11
C ALA A 116 -4.63 7.68 12.25
N THR A 117 -4.58 6.96 11.13
CA THR A 117 -3.52 7.13 10.14
C THR A 117 -4.00 7.98 8.96
N ASN A 118 -3.22 9.01 8.61
CA ASN A 118 -3.34 9.70 7.34
C ASN A 118 -2.30 9.12 6.39
N GLU A 119 -2.76 8.24 5.52
CA GLU A 119 -1.94 7.61 4.51
C GLU A 119 -2.34 8.05 3.10
N VAL A 120 -1.32 8.13 2.26
CA VAL A 120 -1.50 8.24 0.82
C VAL A 120 -0.46 7.38 0.13
N SER A 121 -0.88 6.60 -0.86
CA SER A 121 0.02 5.80 -1.67
C SER A 121 -0.36 5.81 -3.14
N TRP A 122 0.66 5.69 -3.96
CA TRP A 122 0.59 5.60 -5.41
C TRP A 122 1.40 4.40 -5.86
N LEU A 123 0.74 3.50 -6.58
CA LEU A 123 1.38 2.39 -7.28
C LEU A 123 1.23 2.64 -8.77
N VAL A 124 2.34 2.69 -9.49
CA VAL A 124 2.37 2.79 -10.96
C VAL A 124 2.98 1.49 -11.48
N LEU A 125 2.21 0.82 -12.32
CA LEU A 125 2.56 -0.42 -12.99
C LEU A 125 2.63 -0.16 -14.48
N GLU A 126 3.75 -0.51 -15.11
CA GLU A 126 3.98 -0.29 -16.55
C GLU A 126 4.45 -1.62 -17.16
N ALA A 127 3.78 -2.07 -18.23
CA ALA A 127 4.21 -3.23 -18.99
C ALA A 127 5.57 -2.93 -19.64
N GLU A 128 6.51 -3.88 -19.54
CA GLU A 128 7.81 -3.76 -20.19
C GLU A 128 7.76 -4.34 -21.62
N PRO A 129 8.41 -3.72 -22.62
CA PRO A 129 8.39 -4.21 -24.00
C PRO A 129 8.90 -5.64 -24.17
N CYS A 130 9.85 -6.06 -23.33
CA CYS A 130 10.45 -7.41 -23.34
C CYS A 130 9.72 -8.42 -22.43
N GLY A 131 8.53 -8.05 -21.94
CA GLY A 131 7.79 -8.84 -20.95
C GLY A 131 8.11 -8.43 -19.51
N GLY A 132 7.21 -8.79 -18.61
CA GLY A 132 7.25 -8.34 -17.22
C GLY A 132 6.58 -6.98 -17.00
N THR A 133 6.70 -6.48 -15.77
CA THR A 133 6.04 -5.24 -15.33
C THR A 133 6.96 -4.43 -14.42
N ARG A 134 7.17 -3.16 -14.75
CA ARG A 134 7.82 -2.20 -13.86
C ARG A 134 6.84 -1.75 -12.79
N VAL A 135 7.26 -1.88 -11.54
CA VAL A 135 6.50 -1.54 -10.35
C VAL A 135 7.17 -0.35 -9.69
N LYS A 136 6.47 0.78 -9.63
CA LYS A 136 6.89 1.99 -8.93
C LYS A 136 5.88 2.29 -7.83
N TYR A 137 6.30 2.25 -6.58
CA TYR A 137 5.45 2.52 -5.43
C TYR A 137 5.98 3.71 -4.67
N PHE A 138 5.07 4.60 -4.28
CA PHE A 138 5.34 5.67 -3.33
C PHE A 138 4.26 5.64 -2.25
N GLN A 139 4.65 5.77 -1.00
CA GLN A 139 3.73 5.92 0.12
C GLN A 139 4.24 6.97 1.07
N ARG A 140 3.29 7.73 1.62
CA ARG A 140 3.47 8.62 2.74
C ARG A 140 2.47 8.27 3.82
N ILE A 141 2.95 8.14 5.05
CA ILE A 141 2.12 7.86 6.23
C ILE A 141 2.51 8.82 7.33
N ARG A 142 1.50 9.33 8.03
CA ARG A 142 1.63 10.05 9.30
C ARG A 142 0.43 9.72 10.19
N PRO A 143 0.57 9.71 11.52
CA PRO A 143 -0.60 9.70 12.38
C PRO A 143 -1.36 11.03 12.34
N SER A 144 -2.64 11.00 12.75
CA SER A 144 -3.55 12.14 12.71
C SER A 144 -3.16 13.25 13.69
N THR A 145 -2.74 12.86 14.89
CA THR A 145 -2.61 13.78 16.04
C THR A 145 -1.22 13.74 16.68
N TRP A 146 -0.27 12.99 16.11
CA TRP A 146 1.06 12.89 16.68
C TRP A 146 1.88 14.17 16.50
N LYS A 147 2.01 14.94 17.57
CA LYS A 147 3.08 15.91 17.76
C LYS A 147 4.20 15.19 18.51
N VAL A 148 5.31 14.91 17.83
CA VAL A 148 6.52 14.40 18.49
C VAL A 148 7.29 15.61 19.01
N GLU A 149 7.67 15.59 20.28
CA GLU A 149 8.61 16.58 20.84
C GLU A 149 10.04 16.25 20.33
N GLY A 150 10.32 16.69 19.10
CA GLY A 150 11.62 16.53 18.46
C GLY A 150 11.65 15.51 17.32
N PRO A 151 12.74 15.49 16.53
CA PRO A 151 12.90 14.53 15.46
C PRO A 151 12.96 13.09 16.03
N PRO A 152 12.49 12.09 15.27
CA PRO A 152 12.62 10.68 15.64
C PRO A 152 14.10 10.31 15.81
N SER A 153 14.43 9.46 16.79
CA SER A 153 15.81 8.97 16.92
C SER A 153 16.16 8.00 15.79
N ASP A 154 17.46 7.80 15.54
CA ASP A 154 17.95 6.89 14.50
C ASP A 154 17.42 5.46 14.66
N TYR A 155 17.22 5.04 15.90
CA TYR A 155 16.59 3.75 16.23
C TYR A 155 15.20 3.61 15.60
N TRP A 156 14.37 4.66 15.65
CA TRP A 156 13.04 4.64 15.05
C TRP A 156 13.12 4.54 13.53
N VAL A 157 14.00 5.33 12.91
CA VAL A 157 14.18 5.32 11.45
C VAL A 157 14.61 3.93 10.98
N ASP A 158 15.54 3.29 11.69
CA ASP A 158 16.00 1.93 11.38
C ASP A 158 14.91 0.87 11.58
N THR A 159 14.18 0.89 12.71
CA THR A 159 13.07 -0.04 12.96
C THR A 159 12.00 0.05 11.88
N LEU A 160 11.64 1.27 11.47
CA LEU A 160 10.67 1.51 10.40
C LEU A 160 11.15 1.01 9.05
N SER A 161 12.42 1.27 8.72
CA SER A 161 13.05 0.80 7.49
C SER A 161 13.08 -0.72 7.44
N LYS A 162 13.46 -1.39 8.53
CA LYS A 162 13.48 -2.87 8.63
C LYS A 162 12.09 -3.47 8.48
N HIS A 163 11.10 -2.93 9.20
CA HIS A 163 9.72 -3.41 9.13
C HIS A 163 9.12 -3.22 7.72
N SER A 164 9.35 -2.06 7.09
CA SER A 164 8.85 -1.79 5.73
C SER A 164 9.54 -2.66 4.67
N LYS A 165 10.83 -2.96 4.82
CA LYS A 165 11.54 -3.95 3.97
C LYS A 165 10.96 -5.35 4.12
N MET A 166 10.70 -5.80 5.35
CA MET A 166 10.10 -7.10 5.62
C MET A 166 8.74 -7.24 4.92
N ILE A 167 7.86 -6.24 5.10
CA ILE A 167 6.55 -6.22 4.44
C ILE A 167 6.69 -6.16 2.92
N GLY A 168 7.58 -5.30 2.41
CA GLY A 168 7.84 -5.17 0.97
C GLY A 168 8.24 -6.51 0.35
N ASN A 169 9.14 -7.25 0.99
CA ASN A 169 9.54 -8.58 0.54
C ASN A 169 8.38 -9.58 0.56
N ALA A 170 7.55 -9.58 1.60
CA ALA A 170 6.39 -10.47 1.65
C ALA A 170 5.36 -10.16 0.55
N ILE A 171 5.12 -8.88 0.25
CA ILE A 171 4.24 -8.45 -0.85
C ILE A 171 4.83 -8.87 -2.20
N HIS A 172 6.13 -8.68 -2.39
CA HIS A 172 6.85 -9.11 -3.57
C HIS A 172 6.70 -10.61 -3.82
N ASP A 173 6.93 -11.43 -2.79
CA ASP A 173 6.80 -12.88 -2.87
C ASP A 173 5.37 -13.29 -3.22
N PHE A 174 4.37 -12.64 -2.62
CA PHE A 174 2.96 -12.87 -2.92
C PHE A 174 2.65 -12.58 -4.41
N ILE A 175 3.08 -11.43 -4.93
CA ILE A 175 2.86 -11.04 -6.33
C ILE A 175 3.51 -12.05 -7.28
N ASP A 176 4.75 -12.45 -7.00
CA ASP A 176 5.50 -13.38 -7.86
C ASP A 176 4.93 -14.81 -7.79
N GLN A 177 4.35 -15.22 -6.65
CA GLN A 177 3.62 -16.49 -6.53
C GLN A 177 2.29 -16.45 -7.26
N TYR A 178 1.52 -15.37 -7.13
CA TYR A 178 0.25 -15.17 -7.82
C TYR A 178 0.41 -15.30 -9.34
N GLY A 179 1.42 -14.63 -9.92
CA GLY A 179 1.69 -14.71 -11.35
C GLY A 179 2.06 -16.12 -11.82
N ARG A 180 2.84 -16.87 -11.04
CA ARG A 180 3.21 -18.26 -11.37
C ARG A 180 2.00 -19.19 -11.35
N ALA A 181 1.12 -19.05 -10.36
CA ALA A 181 -0.11 -19.85 -10.27
C ALA A 181 -1.04 -19.59 -11.47
N GLN A 182 -1.19 -18.33 -11.89
CA GLN A 182 -2.00 -17.97 -13.07
C GLN A 182 -1.42 -18.57 -14.36
N LEU A 183 -0.10 -18.59 -14.52
CA LEU A 183 0.54 -19.23 -15.68
C LEU A 183 0.31 -20.74 -15.70
N GLN A 184 0.36 -21.41 -14.55
CA GLN A 184 0.12 -22.85 -14.45
C GLN A 184 -1.33 -23.25 -14.72
N ALA A 185 -2.29 -22.39 -14.38
CA ALA A 185 -3.72 -22.64 -14.62
C ALA A 185 -4.14 -22.43 -16.09
N ALA A 186 -3.29 -21.80 -16.91
CA ALA A 186 -3.54 -21.51 -18.32
C ALA A 186 -2.95 -22.55 -19.29
N VAL A 187 -2.28 -23.59 -18.76
CA VAL A 187 -1.69 -24.73 -19.50
C VAL A 187 -2.55 -25.96 -19.28
#